data_AF-A0A915JEM8-F1
#
_entry.id   AF-A0A915JEM8-F1
#
_cell.length_a   1.000
_cell.length_b   1.000
_cell.length_c   1.000
_cell.angle_alpha   90.00
_cell.angle_beta   90.00
_cell.angle_gamma   90.00
#
_symmetry.space_group_name_H-M   'P 1'
#
loop_
_entity.id
_entity.type
_entity.pdbx_description
1 polymer ?
#
loop_
_entity_poly.entity_id
_entity_poly.type
_entity_poly.pdbx_seq_one_letter_code
_entity_poly.pdbx_strand_id
1 'polypeptide(L)'
;MYILTQLVEAGASYMGSITKETPGFLDVIMRIPAHKFVLSVGSAVFDAMFNGAMAVQNQDDIELPDVEPAAFLALLKFLYSDDFQIGPESVMTTLYTAKKYAVPALEHACVDFLKRNLNPDNAFMLLTQARLFDEPTLAKLCFEMIDKHTTESLNAEGFTDIDLDTLSAVMERDTLRIREVVLFQAVVRWSVEVLVV
;
A
#
# COMPACT_ATOMS: atom_id res chain seq x y z
N MET A 1 -11.18 -21.03 -14.47
CA MET A 1 -9.90 -20.60 -13.89
C MET A 1 -10.21 -19.51 -12.88
N TYR A 2 -9.90 -19.77 -11.61
CA TYR A 2 -10.16 -18.85 -10.50
C TYR A 2 -8.82 -18.41 -9.90
N ILE A 3 -8.80 -17.27 -9.24
CA ILE A 3 -7.65 -16.77 -8.47
C ILE A 3 -8.08 -16.69 -7.02
N LEU A 4 -7.28 -17.25 -6.12
CA LEU A 4 -7.51 -17.26 -4.69
C LEU A 4 -6.74 -16.11 -4.06
N THR A 5 -7.45 -15.16 -3.47
CA THR A 5 -6.86 -14.06 -2.67
C THR A 5 -7.06 -14.36 -1.19
N GLN A 6 -6.01 -14.21 -0.38
CA GLN A 6 -6.05 -14.50 1.06
C GLN A 6 -6.50 -13.29 1.90
N LEU A 7 -7.22 -13.61 2.99
CA LEU A 7 -7.54 -12.83 4.20
C LEU A 7 -8.08 -11.39 4.04
N VAL A 8 -9.35 -11.20 4.45
CA VAL A 8 -9.92 -9.89 4.84
C VAL A 8 -10.62 -10.09 6.18
N GLU A 9 -10.16 -9.41 7.22
CA GLU A 9 -11.00 -9.13 8.38
C GLU A 9 -11.55 -7.71 8.25
N ALA A 10 -12.88 -7.59 8.19
CA ALA A 10 -13.62 -6.43 8.70
C ALA A 10 -15.13 -6.72 8.80
N GLY A 11 -15.63 -6.79 10.04
CA GLY A 11 -16.87 -6.13 10.47
C GLY A 11 -18.21 -6.45 9.77
N ALA A 12 -18.89 -7.48 10.27
CA ALA A 12 -20.35 -7.58 10.52
C ALA A 12 -21.37 -6.94 9.56
N SER A 13 -22.20 -7.79 8.92
CA SER A 13 -23.63 -7.99 9.29
C SER A 13 -24.34 -8.81 8.21
N TYR A 14 -24.86 -10.01 8.51
CA TYR A 14 -26.22 -10.48 8.23
C TYR A 14 -26.38 -11.92 8.78
N MET A 15 -27.53 -12.13 9.41
CA MET A 15 -27.85 -13.21 10.35
C MET A 15 -28.08 -14.59 9.71
N GLY A 16 -27.70 -15.64 10.44
CA GLY A 16 -28.11 -17.03 10.24
C GLY A 16 -27.47 -17.94 11.29
N SER A 17 -28.25 -18.41 12.26
CA SER A 17 -27.85 -18.87 13.59
C SER A 17 -27.36 -20.33 13.73
N ILE A 18 -26.30 -20.48 14.54
CA ILE A 18 -25.96 -21.50 15.57
C ILE A 18 -25.57 -22.93 15.10
N THR A 19 -24.28 -23.22 15.24
CA THR A 19 -23.77 -24.25 16.18
C THR A 19 -22.52 -23.71 16.89
N LYS A 20 -22.50 -23.84 18.23
CA LYS A 20 -21.38 -23.46 19.11
C LYS A 20 -20.49 -24.67 19.35
N GLU A 21 -19.26 -24.61 18.85
CA GLU A 21 -18.05 -25.16 19.46
C GLU A 21 -16.96 -24.13 19.16
N THR A 22 -16.30 -23.56 20.17
CA THR A 22 -15.39 -22.41 20.06
C THR A 22 -14.35 -22.54 18.92
N PRO A 23 -14.44 -21.77 17.82
CA PRO A 23 -13.55 -21.85 16.67
C PRO A 23 -12.90 -20.48 16.39
N GLY A 24 -11.66 -20.26 16.83
CA GLY A 24 -10.92 -19.03 16.54
C GLY A 24 -10.26 -19.12 15.17
N PHE A 25 -10.69 -18.27 14.24
CA PHE A 25 -10.26 -18.11 12.84
C PHE A 25 -10.74 -19.18 11.86
N LEU A 26 -11.92 -18.96 11.27
CA LEU A 26 -12.28 -19.53 9.97
C LEU A 26 -11.55 -18.71 8.90
N ASP A 27 -10.50 -19.27 8.31
CA ASP A 27 -9.82 -18.72 7.13
C ASP A 27 -10.80 -18.64 5.95
N VAL A 28 -11.37 -17.46 5.70
CA VAL A 28 -12.24 -17.25 4.54
C VAL A 28 -11.36 -17.03 3.31
N ILE A 29 -11.25 -18.08 2.48
CA ILE A 29 -10.61 -18.02 1.17
C ILE A 29 -11.57 -17.36 0.17
N MET A 30 -11.16 -16.24 -0.44
CA MET A 30 -11.95 -15.60 -1.49
C MET A 30 -11.49 -16.09 -2.87
N ARG A 31 -12.44 -16.67 -3.64
CA ARG A 31 -12.23 -17.09 -5.03
C ARG A 31 -12.69 -16.00 -6.00
N ILE A 32 -11.81 -15.53 -6.86
CA ILE A 32 -12.05 -14.48 -7.85
C ILE A 32 -11.85 -15.05 -9.26
N PRO A 33 -12.89 -15.20 -10.08
CA PRO A 33 -12.73 -15.68 -11.45
C PRO A 33 -11.98 -14.65 -12.31
N ALA A 34 -11.03 -15.12 -13.13
CA ALA A 34 -10.29 -14.26 -14.06
C ALA A 34 -9.79 -15.03 -15.29
N HIS A 35 -9.61 -14.33 -16.41
CA HIS A 35 -9.12 -14.90 -17.66
C HIS A 35 -7.59 -14.93 -17.69
N LYS A 36 -7.01 -16.12 -17.89
CA LYS A 36 -5.57 -16.34 -18.05
C LYS A 36 -4.94 -15.36 -19.05
N PHE A 37 -5.61 -15.19 -20.19
CA PHE A 37 -5.15 -14.35 -21.28
C PHE A 37 -5.00 -12.88 -20.85
N VAL A 38 -6.02 -12.30 -20.21
CA VAL A 38 -6.00 -10.90 -19.75
C VAL A 38 -4.88 -10.67 -18.73
N LEU A 39 -4.71 -11.60 -17.80
CA LEU A 39 -3.64 -11.54 -16.80
C LEU A 39 -2.25 -11.67 -17.42
N SER A 40 -2.06 -12.60 -18.35
CA SER A 40 -0.77 -12.81 -19.02
C SER A 40 -0.37 -11.58 -19.84
N VAL A 41 -1.32 -10.96 -20.54
CA VAL A 41 -1.07 -9.74 -21.32
C VAL A 41 -0.79 -8.54 -20.41
N GLY A 42 -1.51 -8.43 -19.29
CA GLY A 42 -1.42 -7.30 -18.38
C GLY A 42 -0.28 -7.35 -17.37
N SER A 43 0.33 -8.52 -17.17
CA SER A 43 1.31 -8.77 -16.11
C SER A 43 2.34 -9.79 -16.55
N ALA A 44 3.61 -9.36 -16.58
CA ALA A 44 4.73 -10.25 -16.89
C ALA A 44 4.88 -11.38 -15.85
N VAL A 45 4.49 -11.13 -14.59
CA VAL A 45 4.53 -12.13 -13.53
C VAL A 45 3.49 -13.22 -13.77
N PHE A 46 2.26 -12.84 -14.10
CA PHE A 46 1.24 -13.82 -14.44
C PHE A 46 1.59 -14.56 -15.74
N ASP A 47 2.11 -13.89 -16.76
CA ASP A 47 2.60 -14.56 -17.97
C ASP A 47 3.65 -15.63 -17.65
N ALA A 48 4.64 -15.31 -16.81
CA ALA A 48 5.65 -16.25 -16.38
C ALA A 48 5.07 -17.42 -15.55
N MET A 49 4.11 -17.14 -14.65
CA MET A 49 3.42 -18.20 -13.88
C MET A 49 2.66 -19.16 -14.79
N PHE A 50 2.14 -18.66 -15.90
CA PHE A 50 1.20 -19.35 -16.77
C PHE A 50 1.81 -20.05 -17.97
N ASN A 51 2.86 -19.45 -18.52
CA ASN A 51 3.49 -19.83 -19.79
C ASN A 51 5.02 -20.00 -19.64
N GLY A 52 5.58 -19.72 -18.46
CA GLY A 52 7.01 -19.87 -18.18
C GLY A 52 7.46 -21.33 -18.07
N ALA A 53 8.78 -21.53 -18.03
CA ALA A 53 9.40 -22.86 -18.03
C ALA A 53 9.00 -23.74 -16.83
N MET A 54 8.62 -23.12 -15.71
CA MET A 54 8.17 -23.79 -14.48
C MET A 54 6.65 -23.71 -14.28
N ALA A 55 5.89 -23.33 -15.31
CA ALA A 55 4.43 -23.27 -15.22
C ALA A 55 3.85 -24.66 -14.94
N VAL A 56 3.07 -24.77 -13.86
CA VAL A 56 2.36 -26.01 -13.53
C VAL A 56 1.20 -26.16 -14.51
N GLN A 57 1.30 -27.18 -15.36
CA GLN A 57 0.24 -27.51 -16.32
C GLN A 57 -1.01 -27.97 -15.55
N ASN A 58 -2.18 -27.47 -15.96
CA ASN A 58 -3.50 -27.80 -15.39
C ASN A 58 -3.76 -27.32 -13.95
N GLN A 59 -3.11 -26.24 -13.51
CA GLN A 59 -3.51 -25.57 -12.26
C GLN A 59 -4.65 -24.58 -12.54
N ASP A 60 -5.85 -24.88 -12.02
CA ASP A 60 -7.04 -24.04 -12.21
C ASP A 60 -7.14 -22.85 -11.25
N ASP A 61 -6.42 -22.92 -10.13
CA ASP A 61 -6.44 -21.97 -9.02
C ASP A 61 -5.01 -21.50 -8.67
N ILE A 62 -4.78 -20.19 -8.56
CA ILE A 62 -3.52 -19.61 -8.07
C ILE A 62 -3.76 -18.98 -6.70
N GLU A 63 -2.88 -19.26 -5.73
CA GLU A 63 -2.92 -18.68 -4.41
C GLU A 63 -2.09 -17.40 -4.32
N LEU A 64 -2.69 -16.34 -3.76
CA LEU A 64 -2.06 -15.04 -3.53
C LEU A 64 -2.09 -14.73 -2.01
N PRO A 65 -1.07 -15.16 -1.24
CA PRO A 65 -1.09 -15.06 0.21
C PRO A 65 -0.90 -13.64 0.76
N ASP A 66 0.00 -12.86 0.16
CA ASP A 66 0.33 -11.52 0.66
C ASP A 66 -0.45 -10.42 -0.08
N VAL A 67 -1.65 -10.71 -0.58
CA VAL A 67 -2.44 -9.75 -1.38
C VAL A 67 -3.89 -9.74 -0.91
N GLU A 68 -4.30 -8.57 -0.42
CA GLU A 68 -5.69 -8.33 -0.06
C GLU A 68 -6.62 -8.47 -1.28
N PRO A 69 -7.78 -9.14 -1.14
CA PRO A 69 -8.76 -9.29 -2.19
C PRO A 69 -9.19 -7.97 -2.82
N ALA A 70 -9.33 -6.90 -2.03
CA ALA A 70 -9.71 -5.58 -2.53
C ALA A 70 -8.65 -5.01 -3.50
N ALA A 71 -7.37 -5.12 -3.15
CA ALA A 71 -6.27 -4.68 -4.00
C ALA A 71 -6.16 -5.51 -5.29
N PHE A 72 -6.38 -6.83 -5.20
CA PHE A 72 -6.39 -7.69 -6.38
C PHE A 72 -7.58 -7.41 -7.31
N LEU A 73 -8.76 -7.17 -6.75
CA LEU A 73 -9.93 -6.75 -7.52
C LEU A 73 -9.70 -5.42 -8.23
N ALA A 74 -9.02 -4.47 -7.59
CA ALA A 74 -8.63 -3.21 -8.23
C ALA A 74 -7.66 -3.45 -9.40
N LEU A 75 -6.66 -4.31 -9.23
CA LEU A 75 -5.76 -4.72 -10.32
C LEU A 75 -6.53 -5.37 -11.47
N LEU A 76 -7.43 -6.32 -11.18
CA LEU A 76 -8.24 -6.96 -12.22
C LEU A 76 -9.08 -5.94 -12.96
N LYS A 77 -9.82 -5.09 -12.23
CA LYS A 77 -10.67 -4.06 -12.84
C LYS A 77 -9.87 -3.18 -13.79
N PHE A 78 -8.68 -2.76 -13.37
CA PHE A 78 -7.75 -2.01 -14.20
C PHE A 78 -7.39 -2.80 -15.48
N LEU A 79 -6.97 -4.06 -15.37
CA LEU A 79 -6.62 -4.89 -16.54
C LEU A 79 -7.78 -5.10 -17.53
N TYR A 80 -9.03 -5.11 -17.08
CA TYR A 80 -10.19 -5.30 -17.96
C TYR A 80 -10.71 -4.02 -18.60
N SER A 81 -10.48 -2.86 -17.99
CA SER A 81 -11.21 -1.63 -18.35
C SER A 81 -10.36 -0.37 -18.39
N ASP A 82 -9.07 -0.45 -18.04
CA ASP A 82 -8.19 0.69 -17.79
C ASP A 82 -8.78 1.72 -16.80
N ASP A 83 -9.78 1.31 -16.00
CA ASP A 83 -10.48 2.18 -15.05
C ASP A 83 -9.76 2.17 -13.69
N PHE A 84 -9.25 3.34 -13.31
CA PHE A 84 -8.60 3.57 -12.03
C PHE A 84 -9.57 4.24 -11.04
N GLN A 85 -10.26 3.43 -10.24
CA GLN A 85 -11.18 3.90 -9.18
C GLN A 85 -10.65 3.46 -7.82
N ILE A 86 -9.61 4.14 -7.34
CA ILE A 86 -8.94 3.80 -6.08
C ILE A 86 -8.98 5.00 -5.15
N GLY A 87 -9.30 4.74 -3.88
CA GLY A 87 -9.35 5.76 -2.84
C GLY A 87 -8.02 5.87 -2.07
N PRO A 88 -7.87 6.90 -1.22
CA PRO A 88 -6.67 7.09 -0.40
C PRO A 88 -6.34 5.89 0.51
N GLU A 89 -7.36 5.15 0.95
CA GLU A 89 -7.20 4.01 1.86
C GLU A 89 -6.64 2.76 1.17
N SER A 90 -6.92 2.58 -0.12
CA SER A 90 -6.56 1.36 -0.88
C SER A 90 -5.44 1.56 -1.91
N VAL A 91 -4.98 2.80 -2.12
CA VAL A 91 -3.94 3.10 -3.11
C VAL A 91 -2.61 2.44 -2.77
N MET A 92 -2.26 2.31 -1.49
CA MET A 92 -0.99 1.72 -1.07
C MET A 92 -0.96 0.20 -1.27
N THR A 93 -2.02 -0.50 -0.85
CA THR A 93 -2.15 -1.94 -1.06
C THR A 93 -2.27 -2.26 -2.55
N THR A 94 -2.90 -1.38 -3.33
CA THR A 94 -2.94 -1.52 -4.79
C THR A 94 -1.60 -1.24 -5.45
N LEU A 95 -0.84 -0.23 -5.00
CA LEU A 95 0.52 0.03 -5.50
C LEU A 95 1.44 -1.16 -5.25
N TYR A 96 1.39 -1.74 -4.04
CA TYR A 96 2.09 -2.98 -3.71
C TYR A 96 1.73 -4.09 -4.70
N THR A 97 0.44 -4.30 -4.91
CA THR A 97 -0.09 -5.35 -5.80
C THR A 97 0.35 -5.12 -7.26
N ALA A 98 0.31 -3.88 -7.73
CA ALA A 98 0.75 -3.49 -9.07
C ALA A 98 2.24 -3.76 -9.28
N LYS A 99 3.10 -3.38 -8.32
CA LYS A 99 4.54 -3.69 -8.36
C LYS A 99 4.80 -5.19 -8.30
N LYS A 100 4.15 -5.90 -7.37
CA LYS A 100 4.30 -7.35 -7.16
C LYS A 100 4.00 -8.15 -8.41
N TYR A 101 2.95 -7.78 -9.13
CA TYR A 101 2.57 -8.45 -10.38
C TYR A 101 3.09 -7.73 -11.63
N ALA A 102 4.01 -6.77 -11.50
CA ALA A 102 4.58 -6.02 -12.61
C ALA A 102 3.53 -5.52 -13.62
N VAL A 103 2.63 -4.65 -13.14
CA VAL A 103 1.63 -3.93 -13.94
C VAL A 103 1.99 -2.44 -13.96
N PRO A 104 2.92 -1.99 -14.82
CA PRO A 104 3.51 -0.65 -14.72
C PRO A 104 2.52 0.49 -14.93
N ALA A 105 1.48 0.28 -15.75
CA ALA A 105 0.45 1.27 -15.98
C ALA A 105 -0.38 1.56 -14.71
N LEU A 106 -0.67 0.53 -13.92
CA LEU A 106 -1.38 0.67 -12.64
C LEU A 106 -0.47 1.27 -11.57
N GLU A 107 0.79 0.85 -11.52
CA GLU A 107 1.82 1.44 -10.65
C GLU A 107 1.92 2.95 -10.89
N HIS A 108 2.03 3.36 -12.15
CA HIS A 108 2.07 4.78 -12.52
C HIS A 108 0.81 5.53 -12.10
N ALA A 109 -0.37 4.95 -12.31
CA ALA A 109 -1.64 5.56 -11.89
C ALA A 109 -1.73 5.74 -10.36
N CYS A 110 -1.29 4.74 -9.58
CA CYS A 110 -1.21 4.83 -8.12
C CYS A 110 -0.25 5.94 -7.68
N VAL A 111 0.97 5.96 -8.23
CA VAL A 111 1.98 6.97 -7.89
C VAL A 111 1.48 8.38 -8.24
N ASP A 112 0.84 8.56 -9.39
CA ASP A 112 0.29 9.86 -9.79
C ASP A 112 -0.88 10.30 -8.92
N PHE A 113 -1.74 9.37 -8.49
CA PHE A 113 -2.77 9.66 -7.48
C PHE A 113 -2.14 10.15 -6.17
N LEU A 114 -1.10 9.47 -5.68
CA LEU A 114 -0.39 9.85 -4.46
C LEU A 114 0.24 11.24 -4.57
N LYS A 115 0.89 11.55 -5.70
CA LYS A 115 1.46 12.88 -5.96
C LYS A 115 0.41 13.99 -5.93
N ARG A 116 -0.76 13.76 -6.53
CA ARG A 116 -1.85 14.76 -6.60
C ARG A 116 -2.51 15.03 -5.25
N ASN A 117 -2.49 14.05 -4.35
CA ASN A 117 -3.10 14.12 -3.03
C ASN A 117 -2.06 14.36 -1.90
N LEU A 118 -0.78 14.54 -2.24
CA LEU A 118 0.27 14.88 -1.29
C LEU A 118 -0.03 16.25 -0.67
N ASN A 119 -0.03 16.29 0.66
CA ASN A 119 -0.27 17.49 1.46
C ASN A 119 0.57 17.41 2.75
N PRO A 120 0.65 18.50 3.54
CA PRO A 120 1.46 18.51 4.75
C PRO A 120 1.08 17.43 5.77
N ASP A 121 -0.21 17.09 5.88
CA ASP A 121 -0.73 16.15 6.88
C ASP A 121 -0.32 14.69 6.60
N ASN A 122 -0.22 14.31 5.32
CA ASN A 122 0.14 12.96 4.90
C ASN A 122 1.59 12.81 4.42
N ALA A 123 2.37 13.90 4.35
CA ALA A 123 3.70 13.89 3.73
C ALA A 123 4.68 12.93 4.42
N PHE A 124 4.66 12.84 5.75
CA PHE A 124 5.54 11.98 6.52
C PHE A 124 5.23 10.49 6.30
N MET A 125 3.97 10.11 6.45
CA MET A 125 3.53 8.74 6.15
C MET A 125 3.81 8.35 4.71
N LEU A 126 3.53 9.24 3.76
CA LEU A 126 3.80 8.98 2.35
C LEU A 126 5.30 8.89 2.06
N LEU A 127 6.16 9.61 2.79
CA LEU A 127 7.61 9.48 2.68
C LEU A 127 8.09 8.10 3.13
N THR A 128 7.64 7.62 4.30
CA THR A 128 7.95 6.26 4.78
C THR A 128 7.62 5.23 3.71
N GLN A 129 6.44 5.37 3.12
CA GLN A 129 5.93 4.42 2.14
C GLN A 129 6.65 4.54 0.80
N ALA A 130 6.95 5.76 0.32
CA ALA A 130 7.74 5.96 -0.88
C ALA A 130 9.14 5.34 -0.76
N ARG A 131 9.74 5.40 0.43
CA ARG A 131 11.02 4.72 0.71
C ARG A 131 10.86 3.20 0.72
N LEU A 132 9.79 2.67 1.33
CA LEU A 132 9.48 1.24 1.36
C LEU A 132 9.28 0.65 -0.05
N PHE A 133 8.64 1.40 -0.94
CA PHE A 133 8.35 0.99 -2.32
C PHE A 133 9.46 1.32 -3.33
N ASP A 134 10.59 1.86 -2.85
CA ASP A 134 11.72 2.32 -3.67
C ASP A 134 11.27 3.30 -4.78
N GLU A 135 10.45 4.29 -4.40
CA GLU A 135 9.90 5.35 -5.24
C GLU A 135 10.62 6.69 -5.02
N PRO A 136 11.83 6.90 -5.58
CA PRO A 136 12.67 8.06 -5.26
C PRO A 136 12.03 9.39 -5.71
N THR A 137 11.26 9.36 -6.80
CA THR A 137 10.56 10.57 -7.29
C THR A 137 9.46 11.01 -6.32
N LEU A 138 8.72 10.05 -5.76
CA LEU A 138 7.68 10.33 -4.77
C LEU A 138 8.30 10.78 -3.44
N ALA A 139 9.36 10.10 -2.99
CA ALA A 139 10.09 10.48 -1.78
C ALA A 139 10.63 11.92 -1.86
N LYS A 140 11.18 12.32 -3.01
CA LYS A 140 11.64 13.69 -3.25
C LYS A 140 10.50 14.71 -3.10
N LEU A 141 9.33 14.43 -3.66
CA LEU A 141 8.17 15.32 -3.53
C LEU A 141 7.70 15.43 -2.08
N CYS A 142 7.71 14.33 -1.33
CA CYS A 142 7.42 14.34 0.10
C CYS A 142 8.42 15.22 0.88
N PHE A 143 9.72 15.10 0.60
CA PHE A 143 10.73 15.98 1.21
C PHE A 143 10.48 17.46 0.88
N GLU A 144 10.19 17.79 -0.38
CA GLU A 144 9.87 19.16 -0.77
C GLU A 144 8.63 19.71 -0.06
N MET A 145 7.60 18.87 0.13
CA MET A 145 6.41 19.23 0.90
C MET A 145 6.76 19.52 2.37
N ILE A 146 7.54 18.64 3.00
CA ILE A 146 7.99 18.78 4.40
C ILE A 146 8.88 20.01 4.57
N ASP A 147 9.80 20.30 3.66
CA ASP A 147 10.66 21.49 3.73
C ASP A 147 9.84 22.78 3.59
N LYS A 148 8.83 22.78 2.72
CA LYS A 148 8.00 23.95 2.45
C LYS A 148 7.00 24.21 3.58
N HIS A 149 6.44 23.16 4.17
CA HIS A 149 5.39 23.19 5.17
C HIS A 149 5.83 22.55 6.51
N THR A 150 7.09 22.75 6.91
CA THR A 150 7.72 22.03 8.03
C THR A 150 6.90 22.03 9.31
N THR A 151 6.41 23.19 9.75
CA THR A 151 5.63 23.30 10.99
C THR A 151 4.29 22.55 10.89
N GLU A 152 3.61 22.63 9.75
CA GLU A 152 2.33 21.95 9.52
C GLU A 152 2.56 20.42 9.49
N SER A 153 3.53 19.97 8.70
CA SER A 153 3.87 18.55 8.59
C SER A 153 4.34 17.96 9.89
N LEU A 154 5.18 18.66 10.67
CA LEU A 154 5.59 18.17 11.98
C LEU A 154 4.38 18.05 12.90
N ASN A 155 3.44 18.99 12.89
CA ASN A 155 2.28 18.95 13.78
C ASN A 155 1.22 17.92 13.40
N ALA A 156 1.29 17.35 12.19
CA ALA A 156 0.38 16.31 11.74
C ALA A 156 0.45 15.05 12.60
N GLU A 157 -0.67 14.34 12.73
CA GLU A 157 -0.74 13.07 13.47
C GLU A 157 0.18 12.01 12.85
N GLY A 158 0.19 11.91 11.52
CA GLY A 158 1.04 10.95 10.81
C GLY A 158 2.55 11.17 10.95
N PHE A 159 3.01 12.23 11.62
CA PHE A 159 4.43 12.38 11.95
C PHE A 159 4.87 11.39 13.05
N THR A 160 4.01 11.08 14.03
CA THR A 160 4.42 10.22 15.16
C THR A 160 4.42 8.74 14.82
N ASP A 161 3.82 8.37 13.70
CA ASP A 161 3.74 6.99 13.18
C ASP A 161 4.94 6.57 12.29
N ILE A 162 5.89 7.48 12.02
CA ILE A 162 7.04 7.16 11.14
C ILE A 162 8.11 6.35 11.86
N ASP A 163 8.84 5.54 11.10
CA ASP A 163 10.01 4.80 11.55
C ASP A 163 11.23 5.70 11.81
N LEU A 164 12.18 5.20 12.61
CA LEU A 164 13.41 5.92 12.97
C LEU A 164 14.27 6.27 11.75
N ASP A 165 14.30 5.43 10.70
CA ASP A 165 15.10 5.71 9.52
C ASP A 165 14.51 6.90 8.75
N THR A 166 13.18 6.99 8.67
CA THR A 166 12.48 8.11 8.02
C THR A 166 12.67 9.39 8.82
N LEU A 167 12.54 9.32 10.15
CA LEU A 167 12.83 10.45 11.02
C LEU A 167 14.27 10.95 10.79
N SER A 168 15.25 10.05 10.87
CA SER A 168 16.68 10.38 10.74
C SER A 168 16.96 11.04 9.38
N ALA A 169 16.41 10.48 8.30
CA ALA A 169 16.56 11.04 6.96
C ALA A 169 15.97 12.46 6.81
N VAL A 170 14.94 12.82 7.59
CA VAL A 170 14.39 14.18 7.60
C VAL A 170 15.24 15.10 8.49
N MET A 171 15.70 14.61 9.65
CA MET A 171 16.50 15.39 10.60
C MET A 171 17.90 15.74 10.08
N GLU A 172 18.47 14.92 9.19
CA GLU A 172 19.75 15.21 8.52
C GLU A 172 19.68 16.37 7.50
N ARG A 173 18.50 16.91 7.22
CA ARG A 173 18.30 17.95 6.20
C ARG A 173 18.46 19.36 6.77
N ASP A 174 19.38 20.12 6.19
CA ASP A 174 19.55 21.56 6.45
C ASP A 174 18.45 22.45 5.80
N THR A 175 17.46 21.85 5.15
CA THR A 175 16.42 22.56 4.38
C THR A 175 15.14 22.83 5.18
N LEU A 176 15.02 22.30 6.41
CA LEU A 176 13.86 22.47 7.26
C LEU A 176 13.71 23.93 7.71
N ARG A 177 12.52 24.51 7.50
CA ARG A 177 12.24 25.93 7.81
C ARG A 177 11.67 26.10 9.21
N ILE A 178 12.43 25.71 10.23
CA ILE A 178 11.97 25.73 11.63
C ILE A 178 13.10 26.11 12.59
N ARG A 179 12.74 26.60 13.78
CA ARG A 179 13.71 26.82 14.86
C ARG A 179 14.08 25.48 15.50
N GLU A 180 15.36 25.29 15.78
CA GLU A 180 15.90 24.07 16.40
C GLU A 180 15.14 23.64 17.67
N VAL A 181 14.76 24.60 18.51
CA VAL A 181 13.98 24.33 19.73
C VAL A 181 12.64 23.66 19.44
N VAL A 182 11.97 24.03 18.34
CA VAL A 182 10.68 23.47 17.96
C VAL A 182 10.88 22.12 17.28
N LEU A 183 11.93 21.97 16.48
CA LEU A 183 12.31 20.68 15.89
C LEU A 183 12.59 19.64 16.99
N PHE A 184 13.40 20.02 17.98
CA PHE A 184 13.68 19.19 19.14
C PHE A 184 12.42 18.78 19.89
N GLN A 185 11.48 19.70 20.11
CA GLN A 185 10.18 19.38 20.73
C GLN A 185 9.37 18.38 19.92
N ALA A 186 9.37 18.50 18.58
CA ALA A 186 8.69 17.55 17.71
C ALA A 186 9.32 16.16 17.83
N VAL A 187 10.65 16.05 17.80
CA VAL A 187 11.37 14.78 17.99
C VAL A 187 11.08 14.15 19.35
N VAL A 188 11.02 14.96 20.41
CA VAL A 188 10.63 14.46 21.74
C VAL A 188 9.21 13.89 21.71
N ARG A 189 8.24 14.59 21.11
CA ARG A 189 6.87 14.08 20.97
C ARG A 189 6.84 12.74 20.21
N TRP A 190 7.55 12.65 19.08
CA TRP A 190 7.69 11.40 18.34
C TRP A 190 8.25 10.27 19.24
N SER A 191 9.32 10.55 19.98
CA SER A 191 9.95 9.53 20.84
C SER A 191 9.06 9.03 21.97
N VAL A 192 8.20 9.90 22.51
CA VAL A 192 7.30 9.54 23.62
C VAL A 192 6.19 8.63 23.13
N GLU A 193 5.64 8.89 21.94
CA GLU A 193 4.56 8.07 21.38
C GLU A 193 5.08 6.71 20.87
N VAL A 194 6.26 6.68 20.24
CA VAL A 194 6.87 5.43 19.75
C VAL A 194 7.30 4.48 20.87
N LEU A 195 7.67 4.99 22.05
CA LEU A 195 8.05 4.16 23.21
C LEU A 195 6.86 3.61 24.03
N VAL A 196 5.64 4.05 23.73
CA VAL A 196 4.42 3.63 24.44
C VAL A 196 3.65 2.52 23.69
N VAL A 197 4.05 2.23 22.44
CA VAL A 197 3.54 1.13 21.61
C VAL A 197 4.48 -0.06 21.65
#